data_AF-A0A512T4R9-F1
#
_entry.id   AF-A0A512T4R9-F1
#
_cell.length_a   1.000
_cell.length_b   1.000
_cell.length_c   1.000
_cell.angle_alpha   90.00
_cell.angle_beta   90.00
_cell.angle_gamma   90.00
#
_symmetry.space_group_name_H-M   'P 1'
#
loop_
_entity.id
_entity.type
_entity.pdbx_description
1 polymer ?
#
loop_
_entity_poly.entity_id
_entity_poly.type
_entity_poly.pdbx_seq_one_letter_code
_entity_poly.pdbx_strand_id
1 'polypeptide(L)'
;MSEHRFVDGAWIDDNIDAVGTVPVEPGSREVAELQSLLSGWAEAFCAARDDVESPGLRTSSRGLLRDEAQSFLRAIKDGAVRVTDTGHFMVTCVRAKPNGGVYSLLSKSGDGVALNLEYVIQAGATAELARDHGWLTEALDFERGEFDAFGYGPDGRVLLAMEAKCRARGTDSVEKLLREWLRLSEAGAAGAPTNAGRKYAELLRLCEAGTVVVWLVAANLRWAFSATTDDARLFLRPLATFPTHGALSSGPGESGRAVLWVEPHDPALHRAGTKGARGGCSWFCAERAQWSVGVREAGDSESVFALCDPHRARVETVYG
;
A
#
# COMPACT_ATOMS: atom_id res chain seq x y z
N MET A 1 -26.87 -16.30 5.69
CA MET A 1 -25.70 -16.13 4.81
C MET A 1 -25.73 -17.28 3.83
N SER A 2 -25.94 -16.99 2.55
CA SER A 2 -25.74 -17.93 1.45
C SER A 2 -24.30 -18.43 1.48
N GLU A 3 -24.10 -19.74 1.38
CA GLU A 3 -22.77 -20.35 1.37
C GLU A 3 -22.14 -20.21 -0.02
N HIS A 4 -21.73 -18.99 -0.36
CA HIS A 4 -21.04 -18.75 -1.62
C HIS A 4 -19.67 -19.40 -1.60
N ARG A 5 -19.48 -20.38 -2.49
CA ARG A 5 -18.17 -21.03 -2.68
C ARG A 5 -17.17 -20.15 -3.43
N PHE A 6 -17.66 -19.18 -4.20
CA PHE A 6 -16.86 -18.25 -4.99
C PHE A 6 -17.49 -16.86 -4.98
N VAL A 7 -16.68 -15.83 -5.20
CA VAL A 7 -17.13 -14.45 -5.40
C VAL A 7 -17.78 -14.34 -6.78
N ASP A 8 -19.02 -13.90 -6.82
CA ASP A 8 -19.76 -13.54 -8.02
C ASP A 8 -20.48 -12.19 -7.81
N GLY A 9 -21.30 -11.76 -8.76
CA GLY A 9 -22.05 -10.51 -8.65
C GLY A 9 -22.98 -10.45 -7.43
N ALA A 10 -23.66 -11.55 -7.13
CA ALA A 10 -24.59 -11.64 -6.00
C ALA A 10 -23.85 -11.60 -4.66
N TRP A 11 -22.71 -12.30 -4.55
CA TRP A 11 -21.86 -12.20 -3.37
C TRP A 11 -21.40 -10.76 -3.13
N ILE A 12 -21.00 -10.04 -4.17
CA ILE A 12 -20.59 -8.64 -4.04
C ILE A 12 -21.76 -7.83 -3.50
N ASP A 13 -22.95 -7.93 -4.10
CA ASP A 13 -24.15 -7.21 -3.66
C ASP A 13 -24.47 -7.49 -2.18
N ASP A 14 -24.55 -8.77 -1.80
CA ASP A 14 -24.90 -9.19 -0.44
C ASP A 14 -23.91 -8.71 0.62
N ASN A 15 -22.62 -8.63 0.28
CA ASN A 15 -21.56 -8.29 1.24
C ASN A 15 -21.19 -6.82 1.24
N ILE A 16 -21.29 -6.12 0.10
CA ILE A 16 -20.91 -4.71 0.00
C ILE A 16 -21.93 -3.80 0.70
N ASP A 17 -23.20 -4.22 0.77
CA ASP A 17 -24.22 -3.55 1.56
C ASP A 17 -24.01 -3.70 3.07
N ALA A 18 -23.49 -4.85 3.51
CA ALA A 18 -23.19 -5.11 4.92
C ALA A 18 -22.03 -4.24 5.45
N VAL A 19 -21.11 -3.81 4.59
CA VAL A 19 -20.07 -2.82 4.93
C VAL A 19 -20.67 -1.43 5.18
N GLY A 20 -21.87 -1.17 4.64
CA GLY A 20 -22.64 0.05 4.84
C GLY A 20 -22.03 1.25 4.11
N THR A 21 -22.86 2.25 3.82
CA THR A 21 -22.36 3.60 3.61
C THR A 21 -21.99 4.14 4.98
N VAL A 22 -20.78 3.83 5.46
CA VAL A 22 -20.31 4.44 6.71
C VAL A 22 -20.36 5.95 6.51
N PRO A 23 -21.17 6.68 7.30
CA PRO A 23 -21.20 8.12 7.21
C PRO A 23 -19.78 8.63 7.37
N VAL A 24 -19.39 9.61 6.56
CA VAL A 24 -18.25 10.44 6.96
C VAL A 24 -18.65 10.97 8.33
N GLU A 25 -17.89 10.62 9.38
CA GLU A 25 -18.01 11.23 10.69
C GLU A 25 -16.94 12.32 10.79
N PRO A 26 -17.13 13.48 10.13
CA PRO A 26 -16.22 14.60 10.32
C PRO A 26 -16.29 14.98 11.80
N GLY A 27 -15.15 14.92 12.48
CA GLY A 27 -15.06 15.23 13.91
C GLY A 27 -14.81 14.05 14.84
N SER A 28 -14.57 12.83 14.31
CA SER A 28 -13.91 11.82 15.15
C SER A 28 -12.55 12.34 15.62
N ARG A 29 -12.14 11.93 16.83
CA ARG A 29 -10.87 12.37 17.43
C ARG A 29 -9.69 12.03 16.54
N GLU A 30 -9.69 10.83 15.95
CA GLU A 30 -8.61 10.33 15.10
C GLU A 30 -8.50 11.15 13.80
N VAL A 31 -9.63 11.54 13.20
CA VAL A 31 -9.62 12.42 12.03
C VAL A 31 -9.08 13.81 12.38
N ALA A 32 -9.54 14.40 13.48
CA ALA A 32 -9.06 15.72 13.92
C ALA A 32 -7.55 15.71 14.25
N GLU A 33 -7.07 14.65 14.90
CA GLU A 33 -5.66 14.46 15.22
C GLU A 33 -4.81 14.36 13.95
N LEU A 34 -5.19 13.51 12.99
CA LEU A 34 -4.45 13.39 11.74
C LEU A 34 -4.53 14.67 10.89
N GLN A 35 -5.67 15.36 10.88
CA GLN A 35 -5.79 16.66 10.20
C GLN A 35 -4.84 17.70 10.78
N SER A 36 -4.67 17.73 12.11
CA SER A 36 -3.72 18.63 12.77
C SER A 36 -2.28 18.36 12.32
N LEU A 37 -1.87 17.08 12.28
CA LEU A 37 -0.54 16.69 11.80
C LEU A 37 -0.34 17.07 10.32
N LEU A 38 -1.32 16.73 9.48
CA LEU A 38 -1.29 17.03 8.05
C LEU A 38 -1.19 18.54 7.77
N SER A 39 -1.83 19.37 8.60
CA SER A 39 -1.76 20.83 8.47
C SER A 39 -0.38 21.35 8.81
N GLY A 40 0.21 20.86 9.92
CA GLY A 40 1.60 21.19 10.27
C GLY A 40 2.61 20.76 9.21
N TRP A 41 2.44 19.57 8.62
CA TRP A 41 3.29 19.12 7.51
C TRP A 41 3.07 19.93 6.23
N ALA A 42 1.85 20.40 5.96
CA ALA A 42 1.57 21.27 4.82
C ALA A 42 2.22 22.65 4.97
N GLU A 43 2.25 23.20 6.19
CA GLU A 43 3.00 24.43 6.50
C GLU A 43 4.49 24.28 6.23
N ALA A 44 5.11 23.21 6.75
CA ALA A 44 6.52 22.94 6.53
C ALA A 44 6.84 22.61 5.06
N PHE A 45 5.96 21.89 4.36
CA PHE A 45 6.09 21.62 2.92
C PHE A 45 6.04 22.92 2.09
N CYS A 46 5.12 23.83 2.42
CA CYS A 46 5.04 25.15 1.78
C CYS A 46 6.29 25.99 2.08
N ALA A 47 6.73 26.03 3.34
CA ALA A 47 7.93 26.78 3.74
C ALA A 47 9.22 26.25 3.08
N ALA A 48 9.28 24.95 2.77
CA ALA A 48 10.43 24.33 2.10
C ALA A 48 10.42 24.47 0.57
N ARG A 49 9.39 25.08 -0.03
CA ARG A 49 9.20 25.13 -1.48
C ARG A 49 8.78 26.51 -1.98
N ASP A 50 9.66 27.15 -2.73
CA ASP A 50 9.40 28.46 -3.35
C ASP A 50 8.25 28.45 -4.36
N ASP A 51 7.88 27.28 -4.87
CA ASP A 51 6.79 27.12 -5.84
C ASP A 51 5.41 26.85 -5.21
N VAL A 52 5.29 26.84 -3.88
CA VAL A 52 4.02 26.64 -3.16
C VAL A 52 3.66 27.90 -2.39
N GLU A 53 2.61 28.61 -2.83
CA GLU A 53 2.27 29.94 -2.31
C GLU A 53 1.43 29.90 -1.03
N SER A 54 0.72 28.79 -0.77
CA SER A 54 -0.17 28.64 0.37
C SER A 54 0.00 27.27 1.06
N PRO A 55 0.03 27.23 2.40
CA PRO A 55 0.01 25.97 3.14
C PRO A 55 -1.38 25.33 3.20
N GLY A 56 -2.40 25.93 2.55
CA GLY A 56 -3.76 25.44 2.57
C GLY A 56 -3.87 24.00 2.05
N LEU A 57 -4.13 23.08 2.98
CA LEU A 57 -4.29 21.66 2.67
C LEU A 57 -5.65 21.40 2.01
N ARG A 58 -5.59 21.05 0.73
CA ARG A 58 -6.72 20.54 -0.04
C ARG A 58 -6.85 19.04 0.26
N THR A 59 -7.85 18.70 1.05
CA THR A 59 -8.27 17.32 1.21
C THR A 59 -9.04 16.87 -0.04
N SER A 60 -8.97 15.58 -0.37
CA SER A 60 -9.74 15.05 -1.49
C SER A 60 -11.24 15.25 -1.22
N SER A 61 -12.05 15.38 -2.27
CA SER A 61 -13.52 15.47 -2.15
C SER A 61 -14.15 14.26 -1.45
N ARG A 62 -13.39 13.16 -1.33
CA ARG A 62 -13.81 11.94 -0.63
C ARG A 62 -13.76 12.14 0.89
N GLY A 63 -12.91 13.04 1.38
CA GLY A 63 -12.64 13.24 2.81
C GLY A 63 -11.77 12.14 3.42
N LEU A 64 -11.31 12.38 4.65
CA LEU A 64 -10.61 11.40 5.47
C LEU A 64 -11.61 10.74 6.43
N LEU A 65 -11.62 9.41 6.49
CA LEU A 65 -12.48 8.63 7.37
C LEU A 65 -11.75 8.19 8.65
N ARG A 66 -12.52 7.93 9.71
CA ARG A 66 -11.99 7.51 11.01
C ARG A 66 -11.08 6.31 10.93
N ASP A 67 -11.50 5.29 10.19
CA ASP A 67 -10.75 4.05 10.02
C ASP A 67 -9.39 4.26 9.34
N GLU A 68 -9.36 5.08 8.29
CA GLU A 68 -8.14 5.47 7.56
C GLU A 68 -7.19 6.25 8.48
N ALA A 69 -7.74 7.23 9.20
CA ALA A 69 -6.98 8.07 10.13
C ALA A 69 -6.41 7.26 11.30
N GLN A 70 -7.25 6.41 11.92
CA GLN A 70 -6.85 5.54 13.02
C GLN A 70 -5.76 4.56 12.59
N SER A 71 -5.91 3.93 11.43
CA SER A 71 -4.91 2.99 10.92
C SER A 71 -3.56 3.66 10.70
N PHE A 72 -3.55 4.82 10.02
CA PHE A 72 -2.32 5.57 9.75
C PHE A 72 -1.67 6.16 11.01
N LEU A 73 -2.46 6.73 11.93
CA LEU A 73 -1.96 7.23 13.22
C LEU A 73 -1.32 6.11 14.06
N ARG A 74 -1.94 4.92 14.10
CA ARG A 74 -1.34 3.77 14.77
C ARG A 74 -0.03 3.35 14.08
N ALA A 75 0.02 3.37 12.74
CA ALA A 75 1.23 3.05 12.00
C ALA A 75 2.39 4.02 12.32
N ILE A 76 2.10 5.32 12.47
CA ILE A 76 3.09 6.31 12.93
C ILE A 76 3.53 6.02 14.36
N LYS A 77 2.56 5.82 15.27
CA LYS A 77 2.83 5.58 16.69
C LYS A 77 3.71 4.35 16.92
N ASP A 78 3.46 3.29 16.17
CA ASP A 78 4.20 2.02 16.28
C ASP A 78 5.54 2.07 15.52
N GLY A 79 5.88 3.20 14.89
CA GLY A 79 7.12 3.41 14.14
C GLY A 79 7.17 2.70 12.79
N ALA A 80 6.07 2.03 12.38
CA ALA A 80 5.89 1.32 11.12
C ALA A 80 5.80 2.29 9.91
N VAL A 81 5.38 3.53 10.16
CA VAL A 81 5.45 4.64 9.21
C VAL A 81 6.21 5.78 9.86
N ARG A 82 7.18 6.35 9.14
CA ARG A 82 7.87 7.58 9.54
C ARG A 82 7.51 8.68 8.56
N VAL A 83 7.02 9.81 9.07
CA VAL A 83 6.70 10.99 8.26
C VAL A 83 7.67 12.10 8.64
N THR A 84 8.27 12.73 7.64
CA THR A 84 9.13 13.90 7.79
C THR A 84 8.30 15.17 7.90
N ASP A 85 8.91 16.25 8.38
CA ASP A 85 8.24 17.54 8.51
C ASP A 85 7.66 18.05 7.19
N THR A 86 8.29 17.73 6.05
CA THR A 86 7.83 18.16 4.72
C THR A 86 6.80 17.21 4.10
N GLY A 87 6.22 16.29 4.87
CA GLY A 87 5.19 15.38 4.34
C GLY A 87 5.72 14.35 3.34
N HIS A 88 7.01 13.99 3.41
CA HIS A 88 7.51 12.73 2.86
C HIS A 88 7.39 11.63 3.91
N PHE A 89 7.17 10.38 3.50
CA PHE A 89 7.09 9.25 4.42
C PHE A 89 7.81 8.01 3.92
N MET A 90 8.11 7.11 4.85
CA MET A 90 8.62 5.76 4.60
C MET A 90 7.80 4.76 5.40
N VAL A 91 7.59 3.58 4.82
CA VAL A 91 7.07 2.41 5.54
C VAL A 91 8.28 1.58 5.98
N THR A 92 8.45 1.38 7.28
CA THR A 92 9.64 0.75 7.88
C THR A 92 9.42 -0.72 8.24
N CYS A 93 8.17 -1.17 8.29
CA CYS A 93 7.79 -2.56 8.52
C CYS A 93 7.72 -3.40 7.24
N VAL A 94 8.45 -2.98 6.19
CA VAL A 94 8.59 -3.70 4.92
C VAL A 94 10.07 -3.77 4.54
N ARG A 95 10.39 -4.64 3.59
CA ARG A 95 11.74 -4.77 3.05
C ARG A 95 12.24 -3.43 2.53
N ALA A 96 13.48 -3.10 2.90
CA ALA A 96 14.13 -1.88 2.45
C ALA A 96 14.29 -1.88 0.91
N LYS A 97 13.93 -0.76 0.28
CA LYS A 97 14.19 -0.54 -1.15
C LYS A 97 15.59 0.07 -1.34
N PRO A 98 16.31 -0.27 -2.43
CA PRO A 98 17.64 0.30 -2.70
C PRO A 98 17.70 1.83 -2.69
N ASN A 99 16.60 2.49 -3.08
CA ASN A 99 16.48 3.95 -3.13
C ASN A 99 15.74 4.54 -1.92
N GLY A 100 15.76 3.84 -0.78
CA GLY A 100 15.19 4.29 0.49
C GLY A 100 13.67 4.14 0.63
N GLY A 101 12.92 4.06 -0.47
CA GLY A 101 11.47 3.87 -0.41
C GLY A 101 10.75 5.06 0.23
N VAL A 102 11.16 6.27 -0.14
CA VAL A 102 10.54 7.53 0.30
C VAL A 102 9.42 7.90 -0.65
N TYR A 103 8.24 8.21 -0.11
CA TYR A 103 7.04 8.58 -0.87
C TYR A 103 6.56 9.96 -0.43
N SER A 104 5.93 10.71 -1.34
CA SER A 104 5.34 12.02 -1.03
C SER A 104 3.90 11.84 -0.56
N LEU A 105 3.65 12.07 0.74
CA LEU A 105 2.29 12.14 1.29
C LEU A 105 1.59 13.43 0.84
N LEU A 106 2.36 14.51 0.72
CA LEU A 106 1.91 15.82 0.28
C LEU A 106 2.49 16.16 -1.10
N SER A 107 1.71 16.90 -1.89
CA SER A 107 2.11 17.38 -3.22
C SER A 107 1.57 18.78 -3.47
N LYS A 108 2.20 19.52 -4.40
CA LYS A 108 1.68 20.81 -4.85
C LYS A 108 0.39 20.62 -5.66
N SER A 109 -0.63 21.45 -5.40
CA SER A 109 -1.89 21.46 -6.14
C SER A 109 -2.40 22.89 -6.34
N GLY A 110 -2.21 23.42 -7.55
CA GLY A 110 -2.33 24.86 -7.80
C GLY A 110 -1.39 25.62 -6.89
N ASP A 111 -1.93 26.59 -6.16
CA ASP A 111 -1.17 27.43 -5.23
C ASP A 111 -1.05 26.81 -3.83
N GLY A 112 -1.67 25.64 -3.60
CA GLY A 112 -1.75 25.00 -2.28
C GLY A 112 -1.11 23.62 -2.22
N VAL A 113 -1.44 22.90 -1.14
CA VAL A 113 -0.94 21.54 -0.86
C VAL A 113 -2.08 20.53 -1.00
N ALA A 114 -1.84 19.37 -1.59
CA ALA A 114 -2.79 18.27 -1.66
C ALA A 114 -2.26 17.02 -0.96
N LEU A 115 -3.15 16.36 -0.22
CA LEU A 115 -2.91 15.05 0.39
C LEU A 115 -3.08 13.94 -0.65
N ASN A 116 -2.10 13.05 -0.76
CA ASN A 116 -2.30 11.74 -1.38
C ASN A 116 -3.00 10.80 -0.38
N LEU A 117 -4.32 10.78 -0.43
CA LEU A 117 -5.14 9.96 0.47
C LEU A 117 -4.88 8.46 0.29
N GLU A 118 -4.55 8.00 -0.92
CA GLU A 118 -4.28 6.58 -1.18
C GLU A 118 -3.11 6.10 -0.33
N TYR A 119 -2.04 6.89 -0.20
CA TYR A 119 -0.90 6.55 0.65
C TYR A 119 -1.23 6.44 2.15
N VAL A 120 -2.17 7.24 2.66
CA VAL A 120 -2.64 7.10 4.05
C VAL A 120 -3.23 5.71 4.28
N ILE A 121 -4.06 5.26 3.34
CA ILE A 121 -4.79 4.00 3.43
C ILE A 121 -3.84 2.82 3.22
N GLN A 122 -3.03 2.86 2.17
CA GLN A 122 -2.08 1.80 1.81
C GLN A 122 -1.03 1.58 2.90
N ALA A 123 -0.45 2.66 3.43
CA ALA A 123 0.57 2.56 4.48
C ALA A 123 -0.03 2.06 5.79
N GLY A 124 -1.23 2.53 6.17
CA GLY A 124 -1.96 2.02 7.33
C GLY A 124 -2.29 0.53 7.20
N ALA A 125 -2.81 0.11 6.06
CA ALA A 125 -3.12 -1.29 5.77
C ALA A 125 -1.87 -2.19 5.77
N THR A 126 -0.75 -1.71 5.23
CA THR A 126 0.51 -2.44 5.24
C THR A 126 1.05 -2.62 6.66
N ALA A 127 0.98 -1.57 7.49
CA ALA A 127 1.34 -1.66 8.90
C ALA A 127 0.41 -2.61 9.67
N GLU A 128 -0.88 -2.68 9.30
CA GLU A 128 -1.84 -3.64 9.85
C GLU A 128 -1.41 -5.09 9.56
N LEU A 129 -0.92 -5.41 8.35
CA LEU A 129 -0.36 -6.75 8.05
C LEU A 129 0.77 -7.14 8.99
N ALA A 130 1.74 -6.25 9.16
CA ALA A 130 2.89 -6.51 10.00
C ALA A 130 2.48 -6.69 11.46
N ARG A 131 1.69 -5.74 12.00
CA ARG A 131 1.36 -5.69 13.42
C ARG A 131 0.25 -6.67 13.83
N ASP A 132 -0.86 -6.67 13.11
CA ASP A 132 -2.07 -7.39 13.53
C ASP A 132 -2.15 -8.80 12.92
N HIS A 133 -1.51 -9.01 11.77
CA HIS A 133 -1.56 -10.28 11.03
C HIS A 133 -0.22 -11.03 10.99
N GLY A 134 0.78 -10.55 11.73
CA GLY A 134 2.04 -11.25 11.98
C GLY A 134 2.94 -11.41 10.76
N TRP A 135 2.84 -10.51 9.77
CA TRP A 135 3.75 -10.50 8.65
C TRP A 135 5.13 -9.97 9.03
N LEU A 136 6.16 -10.67 8.57
CA LEU A 136 7.54 -10.29 8.82
C LEU A 136 7.95 -9.14 7.90
N THR A 137 8.82 -8.26 8.39
CA THR A 137 9.30 -7.08 7.63
C THR A 137 9.98 -7.50 6.32
N GLU A 138 10.84 -8.51 6.37
CA GLU A 138 11.55 -9.06 5.21
C GLU A 138 10.64 -9.76 4.20
N ALA A 139 9.43 -10.12 4.63
CA ALA A 139 8.41 -10.81 3.85
C ALA A 139 7.36 -9.86 3.27
N LEU A 140 7.44 -8.55 3.50
CA LEU A 140 6.53 -7.56 2.91
C LEU A 140 7.27 -6.60 1.98
N ASP A 141 6.67 -6.30 0.83
CA ASP A 141 7.06 -5.17 -0.03
C ASP A 141 5.90 -4.17 -0.11
N PHE A 142 6.20 -2.89 -0.05
CA PHE A 142 5.24 -1.79 -0.25
C PHE A 142 5.40 -1.18 -1.64
N GLU A 143 4.31 -0.85 -2.34
CA GLU A 143 4.31 -0.18 -3.65
C GLU A 143 5.20 -0.90 -4.66
N ARG A 144 4.85 -2.15 -4.97
CA ARG A 144 5.64 -3.01 -5.85
C ARG A 144 4.74 -3.70 -6.87
N GLY A 145 5.12 -3.64 -8.14
CA GLY A 145 4.31 -4.20 -9.21
C GLY A 145 3.01 -3.41 -9.44
N GLU A 146 1.94 -4.14 -9.75
CA GLU A 146 0.62 -3.56 -9.93
C GLU A 146 -0.20 -3.50 -8.63
N PHE A 147 0.31 -3.94 -7.48
CA PHE A 147 -0.42 -3.95 -6.20
C PHE A 147 0.24 -3.03 -5.16
N ASP A 148 -0.54 -2.60 -4.18
CA ASP A 148 -0.09 -1.64 -3.18
C ASP A 148 0.87 -2.27 -2.14
N ALA A 149 0.73 -3.57 -1.90
CA ALA A 149 1.73 -4.34 -1.17
C ALA A 149 1.74 -5.82 -1.61
N PHE A 150 2.90 -6.46 -1.46
CA PHE A 150 3.06 -7.90 -1.60
C PHE A 150 3.54 -8.53 -0.31
N GLY A 151 3.10 -9.76 -0.06
CA GLY A 151 3.63 -10.62 0.97
C GLY A 151 4.24 -11.89 0.37
N TYR A 152 5.44 -12.23 0.82
CA TYR A 152 6.25 -13.33 0.30
C TYR A 152 6.28 -14.52 1.26
N GLY A 153 6.37 -15.72 0.69
CA GLY A 153 6.68 -16.94 1.42
C GLY A 153 8.19 -17.13 1.61
N PRO A 154 8.58 -18.15 2.41
CA PRO A 154 9.99 -18.49 2.62
C PRO A 154 10.74 -18.87 1.34
N ASP A 155 10.01 -19.34 0.32
CA ASP A 155 10.52 -19.68 -1.01
C ASP A 155 10.66 -18.45 -1.92
N GLY A 156 10.32 -17.24 -1.46
CA GLY A 156 10.34 -16.02 -2.26
C GLY A 156 9.15 -15.84 -3.20
N ARG A 157 8.18 -16.76 -3.19
CA ARG A 157 6.93 -16.64 -3.97
C ARG A 157 6.00 -15.62 -3.33
N VAL A 158 5.23 -14.89 -4.14
CA VAL A 158 4.15 -14.04 -3.65
C VAL A 158 3.01 -14.91 -3.13
N LEU A 159 2.72 -14.81 -1.83
CA LEU A 159 1.59 -15.46 -1.17
C LEU A 159 0.42 -14.50 -0.95
N LEU A 160 0.69 -13.19 -0.92
CA LEU A 160 -0.30 -12.15 -0.67
C LEU A 160 -0.13 -11.00 -1.67
N ALA A 161 -1.23 -10.55 -2.25
CA ALA A 161 -1.33 -9.29 -2.99
C ALA A 161 -2.38 -8.39 -2.32
N MET A 162 -1.98 -7.20 -1.91
CA MET A 162 -2.87 -6.23 -1.26
C MET A 162 -3.21 -5.09 -2.23
N GLU A 163 -4.48 -4.72 -2.27
CA GLU A 163 -4.93 -3.49 -2.92
C GLU A 163 -5.78 -2.68 -1.95
N ALA A 164 -5.42 -1.41 -1.77
CA ALA A 164 -6.22 -0.43 -1.09
C ALA A 164 -7.04 0.41 -2.07
N LYS A 165 -8.23 0.77 -1.63
CA LYS A 165 -9.13 1.71 -2.32
C LYS A 165 -9.62 2.73 -1.32
N CYS A 166 -9.93 3.92 -1.79
CA CYS A 166 -10.53 4.90 -0.91
C CYS A 166 -11.86 4.39 -0.33
N ARG A 167 -12.72 3.74 -1.13
CA ARG A 167 -14.07 3.40 -0.68
C ARG A 167 -14.45 1.97 -1.00
N ALA A 168 -15.46 1.47 -0.28
CA ALA A 168 -16.10 0.21 -0.59
C ALA A 168 -16.89 0.31 -1.92
N ARG A 169 -17.64 1.42 -2.11
CA ARG A 169 -18.44 1.74 -3.31
C ARG A 169 -17.99 3.02 -4.00
N GLY A 170 -18.27 3.18 -5.30
CA GLY A 170 -18.03 4.42 -6.07
C GLY A 170 -16.95 4.31 -7.16
N THR A 171 -16.45 5.46 -7.64
CA THR A 171 -15.57 5.54 -8.83
C THR A 171 -14.18 4.96 -8.62
N ASP A 172 -13.64 5.06 -7.40
CA ASP A 172 -12.41 4.44 -6.93
C ASP A 172 -12.74 3.57 -5.72
N SER A 173 -13.13 2.33 -5.99
CA SER A 173 -13.71 1.45 -4.99
C SER A 173 -13.36 -0.02 -5.17
N VAL A 174 -13.46 -0.77 -4.07
CA VAL A 174 -13.29 -2.22 -4.05
C VAL A 174 -14.36 -2.90 -4.91
N GLU A 175 -15.62 -2.46 -4.80
CA GLU A 175 -16.73 -2.99 -5.61
C GLU A 175 -16.43 -2.92 -7.10
N LYS A 176 -16.03 -1.73 -7.58
CA LYS A 176 -15.76 -1.52 -9.01
C LYS A 176 -14.59 -2.37 -9.48
N LEU A 177 -13.53 -2.52 -8.67
CA LEU A 177 -12.39 -3.37 -9.00
C LEU A 177 -12.82 -4.84 -9.14
N LEU A 178 -13.54 -5.38 -8.16
CA LEU A 178 -14.00 -6.76 -8.17
C LEU A 178 -14.94 -7.05 -9.34
N ARG A 179 -15.92 -6.18 -9.60
CA ARG A 179 -16.84 -6.36 -10.74
C ARG A 179 -16.09 -6.35 -12.07
N GLU A 180 -15.10 -5.48 -12.20
CA GLU A 180 -14.29 -5.44 -13.42
C GLU A 180 -13.45 -6.70 -13.58
N TRP A 181 -12.88 -7.26 -12.49
CA TRP A 181 -12.18 -8.54 -12.55
C TRP A 181 -13.09 -9.71 -12.91
N LEU A 182 -14.31 -9.78 -12.38
CA LEU A 182 -15.29 -10.80 -12.76
C LEU A 182 -15.65 -10.68 -14.24
N ARG A 183 -15.93 -9.47 -14.72
CA ARG A 183 -16.22 -9.20 -16.13
C ARG A 183 -15.06 -9.61 -17.05
N LEU A 184 -13.81 -9.31 -16.66
CA LEU A 184 -12.62 -9.70 -17.42
C LEU A 184 -12.42 -11.22 -17.42
N SER A 185 -12.68 -11.88 -16.29
CA SER A 185 -12.64 -13.34 -16.13
C SER A 185 -13.68 -14.08 -16.96
N GLU A 186 -14.87 -13.52 -17.12
CA GLU A 186 -15.91 -14.03 -18.01
C GLU A 186 -15.56 -13.82 -19.48
N ALA A 187 -14.95 -12.69 -19.81
CA ALA A 187 -14.57 -12.35 -21.18
C ALA A 187 -13.27 -13.05 -21.64
N GLY A 188 -12.49 -13.66 -20.74
CA GLY A 188 -11.16 -14.19 -21.05
C GLY A 188 -10.16 -13.10 -21.49
N ALA A 189 -10.38 -11.86 -21.05
CA ALA A 189 -9.71 -10.68 -21.59
C ALA A 189 -8.53 -10.23 -20.71
N ALA A 190 -7.51 -11.07 -20.55
CA ALA A 190 -6.26 -10.66 -19.94
C ALA A 190 -5.61 -9.53 -20.79
N GLY A 191 -5.42 -8.34 -20.21
CA GLY A 191 -4.73 -7.22 -20.89
C GLY A 191 -5.60 -6.06 -21.34
N ALA A 192 -6.80 -5.88 -20.78
CA ALA A 192 -7.53 -4.61 -20.95
C ALA A 192 -6.64 -3.42 -20.52
N PRO A 193 -6.55 -2.32 -21.30
CA PRO A 193 -5.63 -1.20 -21.05
C PRO A 193 -6.12 -0.27 -19.92
N THR A 194 -6.77 -0.82 -18.90
CA THR A 194 -7.30 -0.13 -17.72
C THR A 194 -6.46 -0.48 -16.50
N ASN A 195 -6.58 0.30 -15.42
CA ASN A 195 -5.88 -0.01 -14.16
C ASN A 195 -6.31 -1.37 -13.60
N ALA A 196 -7.62 -1.63 -13.57
CA ALA A 196 -8.17 -2.90 -13.13
C ALA A 196 -7.72 -4.07 -14.03
N GLY A 197 -7.63 -3.85 -15.36
CA GLY A 197 -7.16 -4.84 -16.32
C GLY A 197 -5.70 -5.23 -16.12
N ARG A 198 -4.82 -4.28 -15.76
CA ARG A 198 -3.42 -4.59 -15.41
C ARG A 198 -3.32 -5.38 -14.09
N LYS A 199 -4.03 -4.96 -13.05
CA LYS A 199 -4.06 -5.69 -11.77
C LYS A 199 -4.63 -7.11 -11.94
N TYR A 200 -5.63 -7.26 -12.80
CA TYR A 200 -6.19 -8.56 -13.19
C TYR A 200 -5.14 -9.44 -13.86
N ALA A 201 -4.45 -8.91 -14.89
CA ALA A 201 -3.40 -9.65 -15.60
C ALA A 201 -2.24 -10.04 -14.68
N GLU A 202 -1.83 -9.14 -13.78
CA GLU A 202 -0.80 -9.43 -12.77
C GLU A 202 -1.26 -10.53 -11.82
N LEU A 203 -2.51 -10.49 -11.34
CA LEU A 203 -3.04 -11.54 -10.47
C LEU A 203 -3.09 -12.89 -11.16
N LEU A 204 -3.47 -12.95 -12.44
CA LEU A 204 -3.40 -14.19 -13.23
C LEU A 204 -1.97 -14.73 -13.28
N ARG A 205 -0.99 -13.86 -13.57
CA ARG A 205 0.43 -14.22 -13.62
C ARG A 205 0.94 -14.75 -12.27
N LEU A 206 0.58 -14.09 -11.17
CA LEU A 206 0.97 -14.54 -9.83
C LEU A 206 0.37 -15.93 -9.51
N CYS A 207 -0.87 -16.19 -9.94
CA CYS A 207 -1.54 -17.48 -9.76
C CYS A 207 -0.94 -18.63 -10.57
N GLU A 208 -0.12 -18.37 -11.60
CA GLU A 208 0.60 -19.43 -12.34
C GLU A 208 1.56 -20.22 -11.43
N ALA A 209 2.13 -19.53 -10.43
CA ALA A 209 2.99 -20.11 -9.40
C ALA A 209 2.20 -20.76 -8.24
N GLY A 210 0.87 -20.80 -8.33
CA GLY A 210 -0.03 -21.41 -7.34
C GLY A 210 -0.94 -20.38 -6.66
N THR A 211 -1.72 -20.83 -5.67
CA THR A 211 -2.69 -19.99 -4.98
C THR A 211 -2.06 -18.73 -4.38
N VAL A 212 -2.70 -17.58 -4.60
CA VAL A 212 -2.35 -16.27 -4.02
C VAL A 212 -3.51 -15.79 -3.16
N VAL A 213 -3.24 -15.20 -2.00
CA VAL A 213 -4.28 -14.49 -1.24
C VAL A 213 -4.35 -13.05 -1.70
N VAL A 214 -5.55 -12.59 -2.03
CA VAL A 214 -5.81 -11.18 -2.34
C VAL A 214 -6.46 -10.53 -1.13
N TRP A 215 -5.86 -9.45 -0.64
CA TRP A 215 -6.41 -8.68 0.46
C TRP A 215 -6.83 -7.29 -0.02
N LEU A 216 -8.14 -7.07 -0.11
CA LEU A 216 -8.73 -5.82 -0.54
C LEU A 216 -9.11 -4.99 0.67
N VAL A 217 -8.60 -3.77 0.72
CA VAL A 217 -8.78 -2.86 1.84
C VAL A 217 -9.47 -1.58 1.37
N ALA A 218 -10.44 -1.13 2.13
CA ALA A 218 -10.97 0.22 2.08
C ALA A 218 -11.41 0.64 3.48
N ALA A 219 -11.88 1.88 3.65
CA ALA A 219 -12.42 2.32 4.92
C ALA A 219 -13.50 1.34 5.43
N ASN A 220 -13.25 0.75 6.60
CA ASN A 220 -14.09 -0.25 7.27
C ASN A 220 -14.26 -1.58 6.51
N LEU A 221 -13.46 -1.84 5.47
CA LEU A 221 -13.53 -3.07 4.66
C LEU A 221 -12.17 -3.75 4.64
N ARG A 222 -12.13 -5.01 5.08
CA ARG A 222 -10.98 -5.90 4.95
C ARG A 222 -11.47 -7.24 4.41
N TRP A 223 -11.37 -7.43 3.11
CA TRP A 223 -11.78 -8.68 2.47
C TRP A 223 -10.56 -9.45 2.01
N ALA A 224 -10.49 -10.71 2.40
CA ALA A 224 -9.45 -11.63 1.99
C ALA A 224 -10.04 -12.73 1.11
N PHE A 225 -9.37 -13.03 0.00
CA PHE A 225 -9.79 -14.04 -0.96
C PHE A 225 -8.62 -14.97 -1.27
N SER A 226 -8.87 -16.27 -1.33
CA SER A 226 -7.98 -17.17 -2.08
C SER A 226 -8.27 -17.01 -3.56
N ALA A 227 -7.24 -16.61 -4.31
CA ALA A 227 -7.25 -16.50 -5.75
C ALA A 227 -6.55 -17.70 -6.39
N THR A 228 -7.24 -18.32 -7.34
CA THR A 228 -6.72 -19.40 -8.18
C THR A 228 -7.12 -19.16 -9.62
N THR A 229 -6.42 -19.80 -10.56
CA THR A 229 -6.75 -19.71 -11.99
C THR A 229 -7.03 -21.09 -12.57
N ASP A 230 -8.04 -21.16 -13.45
CA ASP A 230 -8.34 -22.32 -14.28
C ASP A 230 -8.73 -21.82 -15.69
N ASP A 231 -8.09 -22.37 -16.73
CA ASP A 231 -8.22 -21.91 -18.12
C ASP A 231 -8.16 -20.38 -18.30
N ALA A 232 -7.16 -19.74 -17.66
CA ALA A 232 -6.97 -18.28 -17.63
C ALA A 232 -8.13 -17.47 -17.03
N ARG A 233 -9.07 -18.13 -16.35
CA ARG A 233 -10.14 -17.48 -15.58
C ARG A 233 -9.75 -17.40 -14.13
N LEU A 234 -10.02 -16.25 -13.53
CA LEU A 234 -9.78 -16.00 -12.12
C LEU A 234 -10.97 -16.49 -11.29
N PHE A 235 -10.68 -17.28 -10.26
CA PHE A 235 -11.61 -17.71 -9.24
C PHE A 235 -11.19 -17.12 -7.91
N LEU A 236 -12.09 -16.40 -7.26
CA LEU A 236 -11.89 -15.84 -5.92
C LEU A 236 -12.80 -16.57 -4.93
N ARG A 237 -12.23 -17.06 -3.84
CA ARG A 237 -12.97 -17.68 -2.73
C ARG A 237 -12.79 -16.83 -1.48
N PRO A 238 -13.87 -16.34 -0.83
CA PRO A 238 -13.75 -15.61 0.43
C PRO A 238 -13.04 -16.45 1.50
N LEU A 239 -12.18 -15.81 2.28
CA LEU A 239 -11.55 -16.39 3.45
C LEU A 239 -12.30 -15.97 4.72
N ALA A 240 -12.48 -16.91 5.64
CA ALA A 240 -13.11 -16.64 6.94
C ALA A 240 -12.16 -15.94 7.94
N THR A 241 -10.86 -15.96 7.66
CA THR A 241 -9.82 -15.40 8.53
C THR A 241 -8.92 -14.46 7.74
N PHE A 242 -8.27 -13.54 8.46
CA PHE A 242 -7.28 -12.65 7.88
C PHE A 242 -6.02 -13.41 7.43
N PRO A 243 -5.31 -12.91 6.41
CA PRO A 243 -4.11 -13.56 5.91
C PRO A 243 -2.94 -13.36 6.88
N THR A 244 -2.58 -14.39 7.63
CA THR A 244 -1.37 -14.36 8.46
C THR A 244 -0.20 -15.03 7.75
N HIS A 245 1.01 -14.51 7.94
CA HIS A 245 2.22 -15.10 7.34
C HIS A 245 2.40 -16.56 7.75
N GLY A 246 2.14 -16.90 9.01
CA GLY A 246 2.23 -18.27 9.51
C GLY A 246 1.26 -19.23 8.83
N ALA A 247 -0.01 -18.84 8.64
CA ALA A 247 -1.01 -19.70 7.99
C ALA A 247 -0.72 -19.92 6.51
N LEU A 248 -0.24 -18.88 5.80
CA LEU A 248 0.06 -18.98 4.36
C LEU A 248 1.37 -19.70 4.08
N SER A 249 2.37 -19.57 4.96
CA SER A 249 3.68 -20.21 4.79
C SER A 249 3.68 -21.70 5.16
N SER A 250 2.68 -22.16 5.92
CA SER A 250 2.54 -23.56 6.36
C SER A 250 1.54 -24.37 5.53
N GLY A 251 0.90 -23.76 4.53
CA GLY A 251 0.01 -24.45 3.60
C GLY A 251 0.72 -25.61 2.90
N PRO A 252 -0.02 -26.65 2.45
CA PRO A 252 0.58 -27.81 1.82
C PRO A 252 1.43 -27.34 0.65
N GLY A 253 2.74 -27.45 0.81
CA GLY A 253 3.68 -27.05 -0.22
C GLY A 253 3.34 -27.84 -1.47
N GLU A 254 2.78 -27.18 -2.48
CA GLU A 254 2.81 -27.68 -3.84
C GLU A 254 4.28 -27.63 -4.29
N SER A 255 5.04 -28.59 -3.79
CA SER A 255 6.44 -28.80 -4.08
C SER A 255 6.58 -29.08 -5.58
N GLY A 256 7.10 -28.13 -6.34
CA GLY A 256 7.61 -28.41 -7.69
C GLY A 256 7.42 -27.35 -8.78
N ARG A 257 6.93 -26.14 -8.49
CA ARG A 257 6.84 -25.08 -9.52
C ARG A 257 7.89 -23.99 -9.35
N ALA A 258 8.33 -23.46 -10.49
CA ALA A 258 9.41 -22.47 -10.59
C ALA A 258 9.13 -21.28 -9.67
N VAL A 259 10.03 -21.07 -8.71
CA VAL A 259 10.07 -19.84 -7.92
C VAL A 259 10.44 -18.70 -8.86
N LEU A 260 9.51 -17.77 -9.05
CA LEU A 260 9.85 -16.45 -9.60
C LEU A 260 10.65 -15.73 -8.52
N TRP A 261 11.98 -15.84 -8.59
CA TRP A 261 12.88 -15.05 -7.75
C TRP A 261 12.74 -13.58 -8.14
N VAL A 262 12.13 -12.79 -7.27
CA VAL A 262 11.93 -11.37 -7.52
C VAL A 262 12.99 -10.56 -6.74
N GLU A 263 14.07 -10.14 -7.41
CA GLU A 263 15.11 -9.28 -6.79
C GLU A 263 14.51 -8.00 -6.21
N PRO A 264 14.98 -7.40 -5.09
CA PRO A 264 14.40 -6.21 -4.45
C PRO A 264 14.04 -5.01 -5.37
N HIS A 265 14.66 -4.93 -6.55
CA HIS A 265 14.19 -4.15 -7.68
C HIS A 265 14.10 -5.07 -8.90
N ASP A 266 12.88 -5.43 -9.32
CA ASP A 266 12.66 -6.19 -10.55
C ASP A 266 12.04 -5.26 -11.61
N PRO A 267 12.81 -4.84 -12.63
CA PRO A 267 12.31 -4.01 -13.72
C PRO A 267 11.16 -4.68 -14.47
N ALA A 268 11.05 -6.02 -14.47
CA ALA A 268 9.95 -6.74 -15.12
C ALA A 268 8.60 -6.53 -14.42
N LEU A 269 8.62 -6.17 -13.13
CA LEU A 269 7.41 -5.79 -12.38
C LEU A 269 7.02 -4.32 -12.61
N HIS A 270 7.82 -3.55 -13.34
CA HIS A 270 7.54 -2.15 -13.61
C HIS A 270 7.36 -1.93 -15.11
N ARG A 271 6.34 -1.16 -15.51
CA ARG A 271 6.09 -0.87 -16.93
C ARG A 271 7.32 -0.25 -17.60
N ALA A 272 7.77 -0.86 -18.71
CA ALA A 272 8.84 -0.31 -19.53
C ALA A 272 8.60 1.17 -19.88
N GLY A 273 9.60 2.02 -19.63
CA GLY A 273 9.53 3.47 -19.84
C GLY A 273 8.88 4.27 -18.70
N THR A 274 8.28 3.62 -17.69
CA THR A 274 7.87 4.34 -16.47
C THR A 274 9.08 4.74 -15.64
N LYS A 275 8.87 5.70 -14.73
CA LYS A 275 9.90 6.11 -13.78
C LYS A 275 10.29 4.94 -12.86
N GLY A 276 9.31 4.14 -12.41
CA GLY A 276 9.52 2.92 -11.61
C GLY A 276 10.40 1.89 -12.32
N ALA A 277 10.21 1.66 -13.62
CA ALA A 277 11.08 0.75 -14.39
C ALA A 277 12.52 1.25 -14.59
N ARG A 278 12.78 2.53 -14.29
CA ARG A 278 14.12 3.13 -14.27
C ARG A 278 14.65 3.31 -12.84
N GLY A 279 14.03 2.66 -11.86
CA GLY A 279 14.39 2.77 -10.44
C GLY A 279 13.86 4.02 -9.73
N GLY A 280 13.09 4.87 -10.39
CA GLY A 280 12.50 6.06 -9.77
C GLY A 280 11.02 5.85 -9.43
N CYS A 281 10.69 5.44 -8.21
CA CYS A 281 9.32 5.64 -7.72
C CYS A 281 9.08 7.13 -7.41
N SER A 282 7.88 7.61 -7.73
CA SER A 282 7.28 8.95 -7.55
C SER A 282 8.21 10.20 -7.47
N TRP A 283 8.08 11.08 -8.47
CA TRP A 283 8.30 12.55 -8.37
C TRP A 283 9.57 13.10 -7.68
N PHE A 284 10.74 12.48 -7.87
CA PHE A 284 12.01 13.25 -7.82
C PHE A 284 12.11 14.21 -9.02
N CYS A 285 11.64 15.44 -8.87
CA CYS A 285 11.98 16.60 -9.69
C CYS A 285 11.98 17.85 -8.80
N ALA A 286 13.04 18.02 -8.00
CA ALA A 286 13.75 19.28 -7.79
C ALA A 286 14.88 19.00 -6.78
N GLU A 287 16.10 19.12 -7.28
CA GLU A 287 17.37 19.22 -6.54
C GLU A 287 17.86 18.00 -5.75
N ARG A 288 19.18 17.83 -5.83
CA ARG A 288 19.94 16.70 -5.28
C ARG A 288 19.88 16.69 -3.75
N ALA A 289 18.82 16.13 -3.16
CA ALA A 289 18.93 15.55 -1.84
C ALA A 289 19.63 14.19 -1.98
N GLN A 290 20.96 14.18 -1.87
CA GLN A 290 21.71 12.95 -1.63
C GLN A 290 21.37 12.46 -0.22
N TRP A 291 20.38 11.59 -0.12
CA TRP A 291 20.13 10.83 1.11
C TRP A 291 21.22 9.76 1.22
N SER A 292 22.29 10.03 1.95
CA SER A 292 23.26 9.00 2.32
C SER A 292 22.81 8.35 3.62
N VAL A 293 22.35 7.10 3.55
CA VAL A 293 22.17 6.24 4.73
C VAL A 293 23.57 5.84 5.19
N GLY A 294 24.12 6.57 6.16
CA GLY A 294 25.38 6.21 6.80
C GLY A 294 25.13 5.15 7.86
N VAL A 295 25.43 3.88 7.56
CA VAL A 295 25.58 2.86 8.60
C VAL A 295 26.94 3.09 9.26
N ARG A 296 26.96 3.66 10.46
CA ARG A 296 28.15 3.58 11.31
C ARG A 296 28.06 2.26 12.09
N GLU A 297 29.04 1.39 11.91
CA GLU A 297 29.26 0.28 12.83
C GLU A 297 29.58 0.87 14.21
N ALA A 298 28.57 0.98 15.07
CA ALA A 298 28.78 1.18 16.48
C ALA A 298 29.10 -0.19 17.07
N GLY A 299 30.30 -0.33 17.64
CA GLY A 299 30.60 -1.44 18.54
C GLY A 299 29.55 -1.46 19.65
N ASP A 300 28.95 -2.64 19.81
CA ASP A 300 27.97 -3.04 20.82
C ASP A 300 26.58 -2.33 20.78
N SER A 301 25.67 -3.01 20.07
CA SER A 301 24.22 -3.15 20.34
C SER A 301 23.20 -2.04 20.04
N GLU A 302 23.55 -0.92 19.39
CA GLU A 302 22.55 0.02 18.87
C GLU A 302 22.82 0.48 17.44
N SER A 303 21.89 0.16 16.53
CA SER A 303 21.86 0.69 15.17
C SER A 303 21.22 2.09 15.18
N VAL A 304 22.04 3.13 15.04
CA VAL A 304 21.56 4.52 14.94
C VAL A 304 21.28 4.86 13.48
N PHE A 305 20.06 5.30 13.18
CA PHE A 305 19.69 5.83 11.87
C PHE A 305 19.71 7.35 11.92
N ALA A 306 20.64 7.98 11.20
CA ALA A 306 20.66 9.43 11.02
C ALA A 306 19.97 9.78 9.70
N LEU A 307 18.96 10.67 9.77
CA LEU A 307 18.42 11.37 8.61
C LEU A 307 19.17 12.69 8.47
N CYS A 308 19.89 12.88 7.36
CA CYS A 308 20.55 14.14 7.07
C CYS A 308 19.68 14.96 6.12
N ASP A 309 19.17 16.09 6.61
CA ASP A 309 18.56 17.13 5.79
C ASP A 309 19.68 17.97 5.13
N PRO A 310 19.78 18.02 3.80
CA PRO A 310 20.82 18.81 3.12
C PRO A 310 20.66 20.33 3.31
N HIS A 311 19.50 20.81 3.79
CA HIS A 311 19.24 22.23 4.04
C HIS A 311 19.41 22.64 5.51
N ARG A 312 19.60 21.68 6.42
CA ARG A 312 19.92 21.93 7.83
C ARG A 312 21.12 21.09 8.24
N ALA A 313 22.27 21.75 8.44
CA ALA A 313 23.47 21.14 9.02
C ALA A 313 23.31 20.81 10.52
N ARG A 314 22.26 20.08 10.89
CA ARG A 314 22.08 19.45 12.20
C ARG A 314 21.74 17.99 11.99
N VAL A 315 22.64 17.14 12.45
CA VAL A 315 22.39 15.72 12.65
C VAL A 315 21.45 15.62 13.85
N GLU A 316 20.20 15.24 13.62
CA GLU A 316 19.33 14.82 14.72
C GLU A 316 19.66 13.36 15.04
N THR A 317 20.34 13.17 16.16
CA THR A 317 20.53 11.85 16.76
C THR A 317 19.19 11.43 17.34
N VAL A 318 18.49 10.50 16.69
CA VAL A 318 17.32 9.85 17.26
C VAL A 318 17.84 8.74 18.18
N TYR A 319 17.76 8.96 19.49
CA TYR A 319 17.93 7.88 20.47
C TYR A 319 16.63 7.07 20.50
N GLY A 320 16.76 5.74 20.39
CA GLY A 320 15.72 4.79 20.76
C GLY A 320 15.75 4.55 22.27
#